data_AF-A0A2N5A9E3-F1
#
_entry.id   AF-A0A2N5A9E3-F1
#
_cell.length_a   1.000
_cell.length_b   1.000
_cell.length_c   1.000
_cell.angle_alpha   90.00
_cell.angle_beta   90.00
_cell.angle_gamma   90.00
#
_symmetry.space_group_name_H-M   'P 1'
#
loop_
_entity.id
_entity.type
_entity.pdbx_description
1 polymer ?
#
loop_
_entity_poly.entity_id
_entity_poly.type
_entity_poly.pdbx_seq_one_letter_code
_entity_poly.pdbx_strand_id
1 'polypeptide(L)' 'ALDALQKGVASPQDIDTAMRLGVNYPHGPLAWGERLGWRRVLQLLENLQYHYGEERYRPCSLLRQKALMEKHHVQ' A
#
# COMPACT_ATOMS: atom_id res chain seq x y z
N ALA A 1 5.85 2.67 -1.61
CA ALA A 1 6.02 2.12 -0.24
C ALA A 1 6.03 0.59 -0.24
N LEU A 2 4.92 -0.09 -0.57
CA LEU A 2 4.88 -1.57 -0.56
C LEU A 2 5.87 -2.22 -1.53
N ASP A 3 6.09 -1.64 -2.71
CA ASP A 3 7.10 -2.16 -3.65
C ASP A 3 8.53 -2.04 -3.09
N ALA A 4 8.86 -0.92 -2.43
CA ALA A 4 10.15 -0.73 -1.76
C ALA A 4 10.35 -1.73 -0.61
N LEU A 5 9.29 -2.01 0.16
CA LEU A 5 9.30 -3.03 1.19
C LEU A 5 9.50 -4.44 0.60
N GLN A 6 8.77 -4.77 -0.47
CA GLN A 6 8.87 -6.08 -1.14
C GLN A 6 10.29 -6.33 -1.68
N LYS A 7 10.96 -5.28 -2.17
CA LYS A 7 12.33 -5.36 -2.68
C LYS A 7 13.40 -5.32 -1.59
N GLY A 8 13.01 -5.21 -0.31
CA GLY A 8 13.94 -5.18 0.82
C GLY A 8 14.76 -3.89 0.90
N VAL A 9 14.28 -2.78 0.34
CA VAL A 9 15.01 -1.49 0.33
C VAL A 9 15.15 -0.93 1.74
N ALA A 10 14.14 -1.10 2.58
CA ALA A 10 14.11 -0.65 3.96
C ALA A 10 13.07 -1.44 4.77
N SER A 11 13.18 -1.38 6.11
CA SER A 11 12.18 -1.98 7.00
C SER A 11 10.84 -1.24 6.93
N PRO A 12 9.71 -1.88 7.29
CA PRO A 12 8.41 -1.22 7.36
C PRO A 12 8.43 0.07 8.21
N GLN A 13 9.08 0.01 9.36
CA GLN A 13 9.17 1.11 10.33
C GLN A 13 10.00 2.27 9.79
N ASP A 14 11.09 1.98 9.07
CA ASP A 14 11.94 3.00 8.47
C ASP A 14 11.24 3.69 7.31
N ILE A 15 10.51 2.95 6.46
CA ILE A 15 9.71 3.54 5.37
C ILE A 15 8.69 4.54 5.93
N ASP A 16 7.97 4.15 6.98
CA ASP A 16 6.97 5.03 7.59
C ASP A 16 7.58 6.22 8.31
N THR A 17 8.75 6.05 8.93
CA THR A 17 9.47 7.13 9.61
C THR A 17 10.09 8.11 8.61
N ALA A 18 10.69 7.61 7.52
CA ALA A 18 11.26 8.42 6.46
C ALA A 18 10.20 9.32 5.80
N MET A 19 8.99 8.80 5.56
CA MET A 19 7.93 9.61 4.95
C MET A 19 7.35 10.65 5.92
N ARG A 20 7.26 10.33 7.21
CA ARG A 20 6.81 11.29 8.23
C ARG A 20 7.83 12.40 8.48
N LEU A 21 9.11 12.07 8.61
CA LEU A 21 10.14 13.04 8.98
C LEU A 21 10.77 13.72 7.77
N GLY A 22 10.95 13.00 6.66
CA GLY A 22 11.61 13.52 5.46
C GLY A 22 10.71 14.41 4.61
N VAL A 23 9.42 14.07 4.48
CA VAL A 23 8.46 14.81 3.64
C VAL A 23 7.18 15.21 4.38
N ASN A 24 7.21 15.18 5.72
CA ASN A 24 6.15 15.67 6.59
C ASN A 24 4.77 15.03 6.35
N TYR A 25 4.73 13.74 5.99
CA TYR A 25 3.44 13.04 5.90
C TYR A 25 2.84 12.89 7.31
N PRO A 26 1.52 13.08 7.49
CA PRO A 26 0.90 12.97 8.81
C PRO A 26 0.93 11.54 9.35
N HIS A 27 0.92 10.55 8.45
CA HIS A 27 1.11 9.14 8.78
C HIS A 27 2.04 8.48 7.76
N GLY A 28 2.75 7.44 8.19
CA GLY A 28 3.53 6.63 7.28
C GLY A 28 2.62 5.90 6.29
N PRO A 29 3.05 5.71 5.02
CA PRO A 29 2.23 5.11 3.98
C PRO A 29 1.77 3.68 4.30
N LEU A 30 2.56 2.89 5.05
CA LEU A 30 2.18 1.53 5.44
C LEU A 30 1.09 1.58 6.51
N ALA A 31 1.31 2.36 7.58
CA ALA A 31 0.29 2.61 8.61
C ALA A 31 -1.00 3.18 8.02
N TRP A 32 -0.92 4.01 6.98
CA TRP A 32 -2.11 4.51 6.28
C TRP A 32 -2.86 3.43 5.53
N GLY A 33 -2.16 2.55 4.83
CA GLY A 33 -2.78 1.43 4.13
C GLY A 33 -3.53 0.49 5.08
N GLU A 34 -2.99 0.24 6.28
CA GLU A 34 -3.67 -0.55 7.32
C GLU A 34 -4.94 0.12 7.82
N ARG A 35 -4.95 1.45 7.99
CA ARG A 35 -6.14 2.20 8.41
C ARG A 35 -7.21 2.29 7.33
N LEU A 36 -6.81 2.44 6.06
CA LEU A 36 -7.72 2.56 4.93
C LEU A 36 -8.30 1.21 4.48
N GLY A 37 -7.60 0.12 4.80
CA GLY A 37 -7.92 -1.23 4.35
C GLY A 37 -7.20 -1.57 3.05
N TRP A 38 -6.43 -2.66 3.06
CA TRP A 38 -5.63 -3.10 1.92
C TRP A 38 -6.48 -3.53 0.73
N ARG A 39 -7.64 -4.15 0.97
CA ARG A 39 -8.58 -4.52 -0.09
C ARG A 39 -9.14 -3.31 -0.81
N ARG A 40 -9.44 -2.22 -0.08
CA ARG A 40 -9.91 -0.97 -0.67
C ARG A 40 -8.84 -0.35 -1.58
N VAL A 41 -7.59 -0.32 -1.11
CA VAL A 41 -6.46 0.19 -1.89
C VAL A 41 -6.22 -0.67 -3.13
N LEU A 42 -6.28 -2.00 -3.00
CA LEU A 42 -6.15 -2.92 -4.13
C LEU A 42 -7.25 -2.68 -5.17
N GLN A 43 -8.51 -2.66 -4.76
CA GLN A 43 -9.64 -2.46 -5.66
C GLN A 43 -9.56 -1.12 -6.39
N LEU A 44 -9.15 -0.05 -5.70
CA LEU A 44 -8.94 1.25 -6.33
C LEU A 44 -7.88 1.18 -7.43
N LEU A 45 -6.73 0.56 -7.16
CA LEU A 45 -5.65 0.46 -8.15
C LEU A 45 -6.03 -0.45 -9.33
N GLU A 46 -6.75 -1.54 -9.08
CA GLU A 46 -7.28 -2.40 -10.15
C GLU A 46 -8.28 -1.66 -11.05
N ASN A 47 -9.17 -0.86 -10.46
CA ASN A 47 -10.10 -0.02 -11.23
C ASN A 47 -9.36 1.03 -12.07
N LEU A 48 -8.32 1.68 -11.51
CA LEU A 48 -7.49 2.63 -12.24
C LEU A 48 -6.70 1.94 -13.37
N GLN A 49 -6.12 0.78 -13.09
CA GLN A 49 -5.40 -0.01 -14.09
C GLN A 49 -6.35 -0.45 -15.22
N TYR A 50 -7.56 -0.90 -14.90
CA TYR A 50 -8.57 -1.27 -15.89
C TYR A 50 -9.02 -0.08 -16.73
N HIS A 51 -9.22 1.09 -16.11
CA HIS A 51 -9.68 2.29 -16.81
C HIS A 51 -8.63 2.88 -17.75
N TYR A 52 -7.38 2.99 -17.30
CA TYR A 52 -6.30 3.60 -18.09
C TYR A 52 -5.55 2.60 -18.97
N GLY A 53 -5.59 1.30 -18.66
CA GLY A 53 -4.80 0.28 -19.35
C GLY A 53 -3.29 0.39 -19.12
N GLU A 54 -2.85 1.24 -18.20
CA GLU A 54 -1.44 1.53 -17.97
C GLU A 54 -0.82 0.66 -16.86
N GLU A 55 0.43 0.22 -17.08
CA GLU A 55 1.20 -0.50 -16.06
C GLU A 55 1.52 0.36 -14.83
N ARG A 56 1.46 1.70 -14.97
CA ARG A 56 1.67 2.64 -13.86
C ARG A 56 0.79 2.39 -12.65
N TYR A 57 -0.45 1.92 -12.86
CA TYR A 57 -1.41 1.63 -11.79
C TYR A 57 -1.38 0.18 -11.32
N ARG A 58 -0.49 -0.66 -11.86
CA ARG A 58 -0.41 -2.08 -11.54
C ARG A 58 -0.18 -2.28 -10.03
N PRO A 59 -1.09 -2.98 -9.33
CA PRO A 59 -0.87 -3.34 -7.93
C PRO A 59 0.36 -4.24 -7.77
N CYS A 60 1.26 -3.89 -6.84
CA CYS A 60 2.40 -4.76 -6.50
C CYS A 60 1.95 -6.07 -5.84
N SER A 61 2.78 -7.13 -5.94
CA SER A 61 2.44 -8.46 -5.42
C SER A 61 2.19 -8.45 -3.90
N LEU A 62 2.96 -7.67 -3.15
CA LEU A 62 2.78 -7.55 -1.69
C LEU A 62 1.45 -6.90 -1.31
N LEU A 63 0.92 -5.95 -2.10
CA LEU A 63 -0.40 -5.39 -1.86
C LEU A 63 -1.50 -6.45 -2.02
N ARG A 64 -1.40 -7.28 -3.07
CA ARG A 64 -2.32 -8.40 -3.29
C ARG A 64 -2.28 -9.38 -2.13
N GLN A 65 -1.08 -9.73 -1.66
CA GLN A 65 -0.90 -10.60 -0.49
C GLN A 65 -1.53 -10.00 0.78
N LYS A 66 -1.27 -8.71 1.07
CA LYS A 66 -1.86 -8.03 2.23
C LYS A 66 -3.38 -7.98 2.16
N ALA A 67 -3.95 -7.70 0.99
CA ALA A 67 -5.39 -7.71 0.78
C ALA A 67 -6.03 -9.10 0.97
N LEU A 68 -5.33 -10.18 0.59
CA LEU A 68 -5.78 -11.56 0.83
C LEU A 68 -5.72 -11.95 2.32
N MET A 69 -4.72 -11.44 3.05
CA MET A 69 -4.52 -11.70 4.48
C MET A 69 -5.41 -10.84 5.38
N GLU A 70 -6.06 -9.81 4.82
CA GLU A 70 -6.93 -8.90 5.56
C GLU A 70 -8.20 -9.63 5.99
N LYS A 71 -8.29 -9.97 7.28
CA LYS A 71 -9.49 -10.59 7.86
C LYS A 71 -10.64 -9.58 7.82
N HIS A 72 -11.81 -10.02 7.33
CA HIS A 72 -13.05 -9.26 7.36
C HIS A 72 -13.35 -8.83 8.81
N HIS A 73 -13.15 -7.56 9.13
CA HIS A 73 -13.88 -6.93 10.23
C HIS A 73 -15.27 -6.62 9.68
N VAL A 74 -16.15 -7.62 9.73
CA VAL A 74 -17.59 -7.37 9.64
C VAL A 74 -17.93 -6.59 10.91
N GLN A 75 -18.16 -5.29 10.77
CA GLN A 75 -18.95 -4.52 11.74
C GLN A 75 -20.39 -4.51 11.26
#